data_AF-A0A3N9V056-F1
#
_entry.id   AF-A0A3N9V056-F1
#
_cell.length_a   1.000
_cell.length_b   1.000
_cell.length_c   1.000
_cell.angle_alpha   90.00
_cell.angle_beta   90.00
_cell.angle_gamma   90.00
#
_symmetry.space_group_name_H-M   'P 1'
#
loop_
_entity.id
_entity.type
_entity.pdbx_description
1 polymer ?
#
loop_
_entity_poly.entity_id
_entity_poly.type
_entity_poly.pdbx_seq_one_letter_code
_entity_poly.pdbx_strand_id
1 'polypeptide(L)'
;MIHRVDRCFLHAAIVLMAVLSGMGAESARAEAIRLDSSSRSLKGIAVPVTPGLLDGDHPIVIDRAAATQLGKALFWDMNVGSDGMACATCHFHAGADRRTRNQLDPGSRHEGAASATTFEPTASGAAGGPNHALRKPDFPMFRLENPKDKKSRVTYQTDDVVSSSGVFFGELQSVKSEGDGNDVCKSLPDALFHAGGLNTRRVATRNTPSVINAVFSYRGFWDGHANNLFNGETAFGARDSEAGVWEVRDGKTVKSRLLLKNASLAS
;
A
#
# COMPACT_ATOMS: atom_id res chain seq x y z
N MET A 1 -13.50 6.44 -5.35
CA MET A 1 -14.41 5.31 -5.65
C MET A 1 -14.74 4.62 -4.34
N ILE A 2 -16.02 4.60 -3.95
CA ILE A 2 -16.52 4.27 -2.61
C ILE A 2 -16.56 2.75 -2.42
N HIS A 3 -15.79 2.21 -1.47
CA HIS A 3 -15.93 0.82 -1.05
C HIS A 3 -17.16 0.68 -0.14
N ARG A 4 -18.24 0.10 -0.69
CA ARG A 4 -19.29 -0.53 0.11
C ARG A 4 -18.85 -1.97 0.39
N VAL A 5 -18.54 -2.26 1.64
CA VAL A 5 -18.53 -3.63 2.17
C VAL A 5 -19.63 -3.65 3.21
N ASP A 6 -20.60 -4.54 3.03
CA ASP A 6 -21.28 -5.28 4.11
C ASP A 6 -22.38 -6.15 3.49
N ARG A 7 -22.08 -7.44 3.37
CA ARG A 7 -23.11 -8.47 3.26
C ARG A 7 -22.88 -9.49 4.35
N CYS A 8 -23.86 -9.55 5.25
CA CYS A 8 -24.10 -10.58 6.24
C CYS A 8 -23.83 -11.99 5.68
N PHE A 9 -23.10 -12.80 6.44
CA PHE A 9 -23.22 -14.25 6.32
C PHE A 9 -23.53 -14.90 7.67
N LEU A 10 -24.45 -15.85 7.52
CA LEU A 10 -25.27 -16.54 8.49
C LEU A 10 -24.44 -17.56 9.28
N HIS A 11 -24.73 -17.67 10.58
CA HIS A 11 -24.18 -18.68 11.47
C HIS A 11 -24.54 -20.09 10.98
N ALA A 12 -23.54 -20.94 10.75
CA ALA A 12 -23.69 -22.38 10.68
C ALA A 12 -22.60 -23.03 11.54
N ALA A 13 -22.99 -23.49 12.72
CA ALA A 13 -22.16 -24.27 13.61
C ALA A 13 -21.98 -25.68 13.01
N ILE A 14 -20.74 -26.06 12.72
CA ILE A 14 -20.37 -27.45 12.41
C ILE A 14 -19.48 -27.95 13.55
N VAL A 15 -20.04 -28.87 14.34
CA VAL A 15 -19.34 -29.66 15.36
C VAL A 15 -18.47 -30.68 14.62
N LEU A 16 -17.14 -30.59 14.76
CA LEU A 16 -16.21 -31.61 14.27
C LEU A 16 -15.59 -32.34 15.46
N MET A 17 -15.93 -33.63 15.58
CA MET A 17 -15.39 -34.55 16.58
C MET A 17 -13.89 -34.76 16.39
N ALA A 18 -13.16 -34.70 17.50
CA ALA A 18 -11.75 -35.03 17.59
C ALA A 18 -11.54 -36.54 17.45
N VAL A 19 -10.79 -36.96 16.43
CA VAL A 19 -10.16 -38.29 16.38
C VAL A 19 -8.67 -38.09 16.59
N LEU A 20 -8.20 -38.47 17.78
CA LEU A 20 -6.78 -38.58 18.08
C LEU A 20 -6.21 -39.81 17.36
N SER A 21 -5.32 -39.58 16.41
CA SER A 21 -4.44 -40.63 15.87
C SER A 21 -3.03 -40.06 15.79
N GLY A 22 -2.14 -40.68 16.56
CA GLY A 22 -0.76 -40.24 16.75
C GLY A 22 0.02 -40.24 15.44
N MET A 23 0.65 -39.11 15.14
CA MET A 23 1.68 -38.99 14.12
C MET A 23 2.92 -38.44 14.83
N GLY A 24 4.02 -39.19 14.72
CA GLY A 24 5.30 -38.85 15.32
C GLY A 24 5.77 -37.47 14.88
N ALA A 25 6.34 -36.73 15.83
CA ALA A 25 6.96 -35.44 15.57
C ALA A 25 8.24 -35.65 14.76
N GLU A 26 8.13 -35.71 13.43
CA GLU A 26 9.25 -35.41 12.56
C GLU A 26 9.52 -33.90 12.66
N SER A 27 10.61 -33.57 13.35
CA SER A 27 11.22 -32.25 13.34
C SER A 27 11.55 -31.88 11.89
N ALA A 28 10.64 -31.18 11.22
CA ALA A 28 10.95 -30.40 10.03
C ALA A 28 12.02 -29.39 10.44
N ARG A 29 13.28 -29.70 10.17
CA ARG A 29 14.36 -28.72 10.25
C ARG A 29 14.00 -27.65 9.23
N ALA A 30 13.58 -26.49 9.71
CA ALA A 30 13.57 -25.28 8.91
C ALA A 30 15.02 -25.02 8.52
N GLU A 31 15.41 -25.52 7.36
CA GLU A 31 16.65 -25.12 6.73
C GLU A 31 16.48 -23.63 6.43
N ALA A 32 17.15 -22.81 7.22
CA ALA A 32 17.20 -21.38 6.98
C ALA A 32 17.70 -21.22 5.54
N ILE A 33 16.81 -20.76 4.65
CA ILE A 33 17.20 -20.26 3.34
C ILE A 33 18.29 -19.25 3.64
N ARG A 34 19.55 -19.63 3.38
CA ARG A 34 20.66 -18.69 3.37
C ARG A 34 20.29 -17.71 2.27
N LEU A 35 19.78 -16.55 2.64
CA LEU A 35 19.66 -15.43 1.74
C LEU A 35 21.10 -15.22 1.22
N ASP A 36 21.34 -15.59 -0.04
CA ASP A 36 22.58 -15.23 -0.73
C ASP A 36 22.69 -13.71 -0.60
N SER A 37 23.56 -13.28 0.31
CA SER A 37 23.78 -11.87 0.61
C SER A 37 24.58 -11.18 -0.49
N SER A 38 24.88 -11.84 -1.60
CA SER A 38 25.26 -11.15 -2.82
C SER A 38 24.01 -10.51 -3.43
N SER A 39 23.67 -9.31 -2.96
CA SER A 39 22.86 -8.39 -3.74
C SER A 39 23.62 -8.12 -5.05
N ARG A 40 23.40 -8.96 -6.06
CA ARG A 40 24.03 -8.78 -7.36
C ARG A 40 23.57 -7.43 -7.91
N SER A 41 24.53 -6.67 -8.43
CA SER A 41 24.24 -5.39 -9.07
C SER A 41 23.20 -5.57 -10.18
N LEU A 42 22.19 -4.70 -10.22
CA LEU A 42 21.20 -4.66 -11.30
C LEU A 42 21.74 -3.97 -12.58
N LYS A 43 22.97 -3.44 -12.55
CA LYS A 43 23.59 -2.79 -13.70
C LYS A 43 23.71 -3.78 -14.86
N GLY A 44 23.15 -3.40 -16.02
CA GLY A 44 23.18 -4.22 -17.23
C GLY A 44 22.13 -5.34 -17.27
N ILE A 45 21.32 -5.50 -16.22
CA ILE A 45 20.18 -6.41 -16.26
C ILE A 45 19.10 -5.81 -17.15
N ALA A 46 18.65 -6.58 -18.15
CA ALA A 46 17.57 -6.16 -19.02
C ALA A 46 16.27 -5.99 -18.22
N VAL A 47 15.57 -4.89 -18.48
CA VAL A 47 14.25 -4.64 -17.88
C VAL A 47 13.27 -5.74 -18.35
N PRO A 48 12.50 -6.36 -17.45
CA PRO A 48 11.48 -7.32 -17.83
C PRO A 48 10.50 -6.71 -18.84
N VAL A 49 10.24 -7.42 -19.93
CA VAL A 49 9.26 -7.00 -20.94
C VAL A 49 7.84 -7.24 -20.45
N THR A 50 6.91 -6.37 -20.85
CA THR A 50 5.45 -6.57 -20.69
C THR A 50 4.87 -6.91 -22.06
N PRO A 51 4.65 -8.19 -22.37
CA PRO A 51 4.13 -8.60 -23.69
C PRO A 51 2.76 -7.98 -23.99
N GLY A 52 2.56 -7.55 -25.24
CA GLY A 52 1.36 -6.88 -25.72
C GLY A 52 1.28 -5.38 -25.38
N LEU A 53 2.21 -4.86 -24.57
CA LEU A 53 2.21 -3.44 -24.24
C LEU A 53 2.72 -2.58 -25.40
N LEU A 54 3.84 -3.00 -26.01
CA LEU A 54 4.54 -2.27 -27.07
C LEU A 54 4.74 -3.09 -28.35
N ASP A 55 4.39 -4.38 -28.31
CA ASP A 55 4.62 -5.39 -29.33
C ASP A 55 3.33 -6.11 -29.72
N GLY A 56 3.37 -6.83 -30.85
CA GLY A 56 2.22 -7.53 -31.44
C GLY A 56 1.49 -6.71 -32.51
N ASP A 57 0.45 -7.30 -33.11
CA ASP A 57 -0.32 -6.68 -34.20
C ASP A 57 -1.17 -5.50 -33.74
N HIS A 58 -1.56 -5.50 -32.47
CA HIS A 58 -2.39 -4.48 -31.83
C HIS A 58 -1.83 -4.13 -30.43
N PRO A 59 -0.70 -3.41 -30.35
CA PRO A 59 -0.11 -3.05 -29.06
C PRO A 59 -0.99 -2.05 -28.32
N ILE A 60 -1.01 -2.13 -26.98
CA ILE A 60 -1.78 -1.22 -26.13
C ILE A 60 -1.23 0.22 -26.22
N VAL A 61 0.09 0.36 -26.29
CA VAL A 61 0.77 1.64 -26.44
C VAL A 61 1.42 1.69 -27.82
N ILE A 62 0.85 2.48 -28.72
CA ILE A 62 1.33 2.66 -30.09
C ILE A 62 2.48 3.68 -30.21
N ASP A 63 2.59 4.61 -29.26
CA ASP A 63 3.67 5.60 -29.20
C ASP A 63 4.32 5.56 -27.80
N ARG A 64 5.46 4.88 -27.73
CA ARG A 64 6.25 4.76 -26.50
C ARG A 64 6.79 6.10 -26.01
N ALA A 65 7.19 6.98 -26.94
CA ALA A 65 7.80 8.26 -26.58
C ALA A 65 6.76 9.17 -25.94
N ALA A 66 5.58 9.28 -26.55
CA ALA A 66 4.45 10.04 -25.99
C ALA A 66 4.02 9.48 -24.63
N ALA A 67 3.85 8.15 -24.51
CA ALA A 67 3.48 7.52 -23.23
C ALA A 67 4.52 7.78 -22.13
N THR A 68 5.82 7.78 -22.47
CA THR A 68 6.89 8.08 -21.52
C THR A 68 6.84 9.55 -21.06
N GLN A 69 6.58 10.48 -21.98
CA GLN A 69 6.45 11.90 -21.65
C GLN A 69 5.23 12.16 -20.78
N LEU A 70 4.08 11.59 -21.14
CA LEU A 70 2.85 11.70 -20.37
C LEU A 70 3.03 11.14 -18.95
N GLY A 71 3.61 9.94 -18.82
CA GLY A 71 3.85 9.34 -17.50
C GLY A 71 4.75 10.20 -16.60
N LYS A 72 5.79 10.83 -17.18
CA LYS A 72 6.64 11.77 -16.45
C LYS A 72 5.89 13.03 -16.01
N ALA A 73 5.01 13.56 -16.85
CA ALA A 73 4.19 14.71 -16.50
C ALA A 73 3.21 14.37 -15.36
N LEU A 74 2.42 13.31 -15.52
CA LEU A 74 1.41 12.88 -14.53
C LEU A 74 2.03 12.53 -13.17
N PHE A 75 3.26 12.00 -13.13
CA PHE A 75 3.93 11.68 -11.87
C PHE A 75 4.11 12.89 -10.94
N TRP A 76 4.24 14.09 -11.51
CA TRP A 76 4.42 15.35 -10.79
C TRP A 76 3.16 16.24 -10.81
N ASP A 77 2.10 15.83 -11.49
CA ASP A 77 0.89 16.63 -11.63
C ASP A 77 -0.01 16.47 -10.41
N MET A 78 -0.25 17.57 -9.70
CA MET A 78 -1.08 17.58 -8.49
C MET A 78 -2.55 17.31 -8.80
N ASN A 79 -3.00 17.55 -10.04
CA ASN A 79 -4.37 17.34 -10.49
C ASN A 79 -4.72 15.85 -10.63
N VAL A 80 -3.74 14.94 -10.55
CA VAL A 80 -3.98 13.50 -10.52
C VAL A 80 -4.50 13.04 -9.15
N GLY A 81 -4.19 13.78 -8.07
CA GLY A 81 -4.66 13.46 -6.73
C GLY A 81 -5.95 14.20 -6.38
N SER A 82 -6.91 13.48 -5.80
CA SER A 82 -8.21 14.02 -5.38
C SER A 82 -8.14 15.20 -4.40
N ASP A 83 -7.02 15.37 -3.69
CA ASP A 83 -6.81 16.45 -2.73
C ASP A 83 -5.55 17.26 -3.02
N GLY A 84 -5.17 17.33 -4.29
CA GLY A 84 -4.03 18.12 -4.76
C GLY A 84 -2.74 17.52 -4.27
N MET A 85 -2.53 16.23 -4.55
CA MET A 85 -1.36 15.43 -4.16
C MET A 85 -0.86 14.60 -5.35
N ALA A 86 0.29 14.96 -5.91
CA ALA A 86 0.93 14.17 -6.97
C ALA A 86 1.61 12.91 -6.41
N CYS A 87 1.89 11.92 -7.26
CA CYS A 87 2.69 10.74 -6.92
C CYS A 87 4.04 11.14 -6.31
N ALA A 88 4.71 12.12 -6.93
CA ALA A 88 5.99 12.64 -6.48
C ALA A 88 5.97 13.19 -5.05
N THR A 89 4.82 13.64 -4.53
CA THR A 89 4.75 14.20 -3.17
C THR A 89 5.17 13.19 -2.10
N CYS A 90 4.83 11.91 -2.32
CA CYS A 90 5.28 10.81 -1.47
C CYS A 90 6.57 10.17 -2.00
N HIS A 91 6.81 10.15 -3.31
CA HIS A 91 7.95 9.44 -3.91
C HIS A 91 9.18 10.32 -4.22
N PHE A 92 9.26 11.57 -3.75
CA PHE A 92 10.26 12.56 -4.19
C PHE A 92 11.72 12.21 -3.87
N HIS A 93 11.98 11.34 -2.89
CA HIS A 93 13.35 11.09 -2.43
C HIS A 93 13.66 9.61 -2.36
N ALA A 94 14.63 9.18 -3.16
CA ALA A 94 14.91 7.77 -3.40
C ALA A 94 13.65 6.95 -3.76
N GLY A 95 12.65 7.62 -4.34
CA GLY A 95 11.39 7.00 -4.71
C GLY A 95 10.44 6.66 -3.56
N ALA A 96 10.70 7.08 -2.31
CA ALA A 96 9.90 6.68 -1.15
C ALA A 96 9.54 7.87 -0.24
N ASP A 97 8.53 7.67 0.61
CA ASP A 97 8.10 8.72 1.52
C ASP A 97 9.03 8.81 2.73
N ARG A 98 9.63 9.99 2.87
CA ARG A 98 10.57 10.33 3.94
C ARG A 98 10.08 11.48 4.81
N ARG A 99 8.84 11.94 4.59
CA ARG A 99 8.24 12.96 5.44
C ARG A 99 8.23 12.43 6.87
N THR A 100 8.31 13.32 7.84
CA THR A 100 8.40 12.95 9.26
C THR A 100 7.15 13.30 10.05
N ARG A 101 6.20 14.03 9.44
CA ARG A 101 4.95 14.49 10.07
C ARG A 101 3.74 13.85 9.40
N ASN A 102 2.71 13.58 10.19
CA ASN A 102 1.50 12.86 9.77
C ASN A 102 1.87 11.49 9.20
N GLN A 103 2.70 10.74 9.95
CA GLN A 103 3.20 9.44 9.53
C GLN A 103 2.92 8.34 10.57
N LEU A 104 2.24 8.66 11.66
CA LEU A 104 1.80 7.69 12.66
C LEU A 104 0.32 7.36 12.46
N ASP A 105 0.00 6.08 12.32
CA ASP A 105 -1.34 5.51 12.47
C ASP A 105 -1.37 4.81 13.83
N PRO A 106 -2.45 4.92 14.62
CA PRO A 106 -2.54 4.15 15.85
C PRO A 106 -2.69 2.65 15.51
N GLY A 107 -2.85 1.79 16.52
CA GLY A 107 -3.25 0.39 16.35
C GLY A 107 -4.62 0.16 15.69
N SER A 108 -5.08 1.02 14.79
CA SER A 108 -6.41 1.07 14.16
C SER A 108 -6.88 -0.24 13.53
N ARG A 109 -5.92 -1.14 13.24
CA ARG A 109 -6.13 -2.46 12.63
C ARG A 109 -6.25 -3.59 13.66
N HIS A 110 -6.01 -3.31 14.93
CA HIS A 110 -6.21 -4.25 16.02
C HIS A 110 -7.65 -4.13 16.51
N GLU A 111 -8.57 -4.69 15.72
CA GLU A 111 -10.01 -4.64 16.01
C GLU A 111 -10.30 -5.08 17.45
N GLY A 112 -11.03 -4.24 18.19
CA GLY A 112 -11.41 -4.48 19.58
C GLY A 112 -10.33 -4.14 20.61
N ALA A 113 -9.12 -3.75 20.22
CA ALA A 113 -8.10 -3.25 21.13
C ALA A 113 -8.35 -1.77 21.48
N ALA A 114 -8.04 -1.38 22.72
CA ALA A 114 -8.13 0.03 23.14
C ALA A 114 -7.21 0.95 22.32
N SER A 115 -6.04 0.43 21.94
CA SER A 115 -5.06 1.09 21.07
C SER A 115 -5.58 1.38 19.66
N ALA A 116 -6.67 0.75 19.20
CA ALA A 116 -7.27 1.09 17.90
C ALA A 116 -7.82 2.52 17.82
N THR A 117 -8.01 3.17 18.98
CA THR A 117 -8.62 4.50 19.08
C THR A 117 -7.74 5.52 19.79
N THR A 118 -6.47 5.20 20.06
CA THR A 118 -5.55 6.12 20.74
C THR A 118 -4.12 5.91 20.24
N PHE A 119 -3.34 6.99 20.16
CA PHE A 119 -1.91 6.90 19.87
C PHE A 119 -1.13 6.56 21.13
N GLU A 120 -0.10 5.74 20.97
CA GLU A 120 0.77 5.34 22.06
C GLU A 120 2.04 6.22 22.12
N PRO A 121 2.66 6.37 23.31
CA PRO A 121 3.94 7.04 23.40
C PRO A 121 5.01 6.40 22.50
N THR A 122 5.74 7.24 21.80
CA THR A 122 6.90 6.84 21.00
C THR A 122 8.01 6.29 21.89
N ALA A 123 8.95 5.57 21.26
CA ALA A 123 10.08 4.98 21.94
C ALA A 123 11.08 5.99 22.53
N SER A 124 10.95 7.28 22.18
CA SER A 124 11.71 8.38 22.77
C SER A 124 11.02 9.03 23.98
N GLY A 125 9.80 8.57 24.32
CA GLY A 125 8.97 9.11 25.40
C GLY A 125 8.07 10.28 24.99
N ALA A 126 8.09 10.72 23.73
CA ALA A 126 7.11 11.68 23.24
C ALA A 126 5.72 11.03 23.09
N ALA A 127 4.65 11.81 23.24
CA ALA A 127 3.27 11.32 23.13
C ALA A 127 2.91 10.71 21.76
N GLY A 128 3.67 11.03 20.70
CA GLY A 128 3.37 10.56 19.34
C GLY A 128 2.19 11.30 18.72
N GLY A 129 1.42 10.59 17.89
CA GLY A 129 0.17 11.09 17.33
C GLY A 129 0.27 11.97 16.09
N PRO A 130 -0.85 12.63 15.73
CA PRO A 130 -0.95 13.40 14.50
C PRO A 130 -0.01 14.59 14.53
N ASN A 131 0.56 14.94 13.38
CA ASN A 131 1.55 15.99 13.22
C ASN A 131 2.84 15.84 14.07
N HIS A 132 3.03 14.73 14.81
CA HIS A 132 4.31 14.43 15.48
C HIS A 132 5.43 14.38 14.45
N ALA A 133 6.57 15.00 14.77
CA ALA A 133 7.75 14.96 13.92
C ALA A 133 8.65 13.80 14.35
N LEU A 134 8.59 12.69 13.60
CA LEU A 134 9.38 11.50 13.83
C LEU A 134 10.88 11.80 13.91
N ARG A 135 11.54 11.16 14.88
CA ARG A 135 12.97 11.29 15.15
C ARG A 135 13.63 9.91 15.18
N LYS A 136 14.94 9.87 14.97
CA LYS A 136 15.72 8.63 15.05
C LYS A 136 15.49 7.85 16.36
N PRO A 137 15.41 8.48 17.56
CA PRO A 137 15.13 7.78 18.82
C PRO A 137 13.69 7.24 18.97
N ASP A 138 12.77 7.53 18.05
CA ASP A 138 11.43 6.93 18.04
C ASP A 138 11.45 5.48 17.52
N PHE A 139 12.55 5.07 16.87
CA PHE A 139 12.74 3.72 16.32
C PHE A 139 13.72 2.88 17.16
N PRO A 140 13.61 1.53 17.11
CA PRO A 140 12.56 0.75 16.45
C PRO A 140 11.26 0.71 17.29
N MET A 141 10.13 0.38 16.62
CA MET A 141 8.79 0.27 17.24
C MET A 141 8.66 -0.94 18.18
N PHE A 142 9.64 -1.84 18.18
CA PHE A 142 9.76 -2.98 19.08
C PHE A 142 11.22 -3.12 19.51
N ARG A 143 11.48 -3.14 20.83
CA ARG A 143 12.83 -3.20 21.41
C ARG A 143 12.95 -4.33 22.41
N LEU A 144 14.03 -5.07 22.28
CA LEU A 144 14.49 -6.07 23.25
C LEU A 144 15.66 -5.50 24.05
N GLU A 145 15.78 -5.87 25.32
CA GLU A 145 16.92 -5.54 26.17
C GLU A 145 18.24 -6.01 25.55
N ASN A 146 18.26 -7.23 25.00
CA ASN A 146 19.30 -7.73 24.12
C ASN A 146 18.72 -7.95 22.70
N PRO A 147 19.01 -7.06 21.72
CA PRO A 147 18.52 -7.18 20.34
C PRO A 147 18.94 -8.45 19.60
N LYS A 148 19.96 -9.17 20.08
CA LYS A 148 20.45 -10.42 19.47
C LYS A 148 19.80 -11.67 20.05
N ASP A 149 19.02 -11.54 21.12
CA ASP A 149 18.32 -12.66 21.75
C ASP A 149 16.81 -12.43 21.71
N LYS A 150 16.11 -13.20 20.85
CA LYS A 150 14.65 -13.14 20.72
C LYS A 150 13.88 -13.51 21.99
N LYS A 151 14.53 -14.12 22.98
CA LYS A 151 13.93 -14.43 24.29
C LYS A 151 14.18 -13.34 25.33
N SER A 152 14.96 -12.31 24.98
CA SER A 152 15.23 -11.20 25.88
C SER A 152 13.96 -10.42 26.20
N ARG A 153 13.98 -9.71 27.34
CA ARG A 153 12.86 -8.91 27.81
C ARG A 153 12.52 -7.80 26.80
N VAL A 154 11.23 -7.62 26.52
CA VAL A 154 10.74 -6.47 25.77
C VAL A 154 10.86 -5.21 26.63
N THR A 155 11.54 -4.20 26.11
CA THR A 155 11.76 -2.90 26.81
C THR A 155 10.88 -1.80 26.25
N TYR A 156 10.39 -1.96 25.02
CA TYR A 156 9.42 -1.07 24.39
C TYR A 156 8.70 -1.83 23.28
N GLN A 157 7.40 -1.61 23.17
CA GLN A 157 6.60 -2.04 22.04
C GLN A 157 5.44 -1.06 21.90
N THR A 158 5.00 -0.86 20.66
CA THR A 158 3.78 -0.15 20.32
C THR A 158 3.13 -0.86 19.13
N ASP A 159 1.81 -0.77 19.03
CA ASP A 159 1.10 -1.16 17.81
C ASP A 159 0.84 0.00 16.84
N ASP A 160 1.24 1.22 17.20
CA ASP A 160 1.31 2.34 16.28
C ASP A 160 2.26 2.02 15.10
N VAL A 161 1.83 2.40 13.90
CA VAL A 161 2.54 2.12 12.66
C VAL A 161 3.09 3.41 12.06
N VAL A 162 4.37 3.39 11.64
CA VAL A 162 4.92 4.45 10.78
C VAL A 162 4.62 4.17 9.30
N SER A 163 3.97 5.11 8.63
CA SER A 163 3.48 4.96 7.25
C SER A 163 3.24 6.32 6.59
N SER A 164 2.96 6.35 5.29
CA SER A 164 2.81 7.59 4.52
C SER A 164 1.53 8.36 4.85
N SER A 165 1.59 9.69 4.82
CA SER A 165 0.40 10.54 4.99
C SER A 165 -0.60 10.30 3.87
N GLY A 166 -1.85 10.04 4.25
CA GLY A 166 -3.02 9.92 3.39
C GLY A 166 -3.83 11.22 3.33
N VAL A 167 -5.15 11.08 3.13
CA VAL A 167 -6.10 12.20 2.97
C VAL A 167 -6.59 12.75 4.31
N PHE A 168 -7.17 13.95 4.27
CA PHE A 168 -7.94 14.48 5.40
C PHE A 168 -9.27 13.76 5.54
N PHE A 169 -9.80 13.68 6.76
CA PHE A 169 -11.13 13.13 6.97
C PHE A 169 -12.22 14.06 6.44
N GLY A 170 -13.16 13.46 5.72
CA GLY A 170 -14.31 14.16 5.16
C GLY A 170 -15.19 13.23 4.36
N GLU A 171 -16.28 13.80 3.86
CA GLU A 171 -17.25 13.13 3.00
C GLU A 171 -17.14 13.68 1.58
N LEU A 172 -16.95 12.79 0.60
CA LEU A 172 -16.96 13.16 -0.82
C LEU A 172 -18.36 13.64 -1.21
N GLN A 173 -18.46 14.88 -1.66
CA GLN A 173 -19.72 15.47 -2.13
C GLN A 173 -19.84 15.39 -3.65
N SER A 174 -18.78 15.73 -4.38
CA SER A 174 -18.77 15.68 -5.84
C SER A 174 -17.36 15.64 -6.40
N VAL A 175 -17.24 15.10 -7.61
CA VAL A 175 -16.04 15.17 -8.44
C VAL A 175 -16.38 16.11 -9.59
N LYS A 176 -15.52 17.10 -9.86
CA LYS A 176 -15.69 18.00 -11.00
C LYS A 176 -14.91 17.44 -12.19
N SER A 177 -15.55 17.38 -13.36
CA SER A 177 -14.88 16.97 -14.60
C SER A 177 -13.90 18.03 -15.13
N GLU A 178 -14.03 19.27 -14.66
CA GLU A 178 -13.20 20.41 -15.04
C GLU A 178 -12.87 21.24 -13.79
N GLY A 179 -11.67 21.83 -13.74
CA GLY A 179 -11.25 22.71 -12.65
C GLY A 179 -9.85 22.44 -12.13
N ASP A 180 -9.65 22.68 -10.83
CA ASP A 180 -8.37 22.57 -10.12
C ASP A 180 -7.98 21.12 -9.76
N GLY A 181 -8.71 20.12 -10.27
CA GLY A 181 -8.44 18.70 -10.04
C GLY A 181 -8.79 18.15 -8.66
N ASN A 182 -9.28 19.00 -7.75
CA ASN A 182 -9.63 18.59 -6.39
C ASN A 182 -11.09 18.10 -6.29
N ASP A 183 -11.28 16.97 -5.61
CA ASP A 183 -12.58 16.49 -5.19
C ASP A 183 -13.20 17.46 -4.18
N VAL A 184 -14.50 17.71 -4.32
CA VAL A 184 -15.24 18.52 -3.35
C VAL A 184 -15.61 17.65 -2.17
N CYS A 185 -14.92 17.86 -1.06
CA CYS A 185 -15.12 17.13 0.19
C CYS A 185 -15.66 18.06 1.28
N LYS A 186 -16.68 17.60 2.01
CA LYS A 186 -17.10 18.22 3.26
C LYS A 186 -16.15 17.77 4.36
N SER A 187 -15.36 18.70 4.90
CA SER A 187 -14.52 18.39 6.06
C SER A 187 -15.38 18.06 7.27
N LEU A 188 -15.07 16.94 7.92
CA LEU A 188 -15.72 16.48 9.15
C LEU A 188 -14.68 16.44 10.27
N PRO A 189 -15.01 16.81 11.52
CA PRO A 189 -14.06 16.71 12.62
C PRO A 189 -13.51 15.29 12.77
N ASP A 190 -12.18 15.14 12.76
CA ASP A 190 -11.54 13.86 13.02
C ASP A 190 -11.19 13.72 14.51
N ALA A 191 -11.76 12.71 15.18
CA ALA A 191 -11.52 12.48 16.60
C ALA A 191 -10.08 12.08 16.93
N LEU A 192 -9.35 11.49 15.97
CA LEU A 192 -7.98 11.00 16.17
C LEU A 192 -6.96 11.87 15.45
N PHE A 193 -7.21 12.21 14.18
CA PHE A 193 -6.27 12.92 13.33
C PHE A 193 -6.55 14.42 13.32
N HIS A 194 -6.34 15.10 14.45
CA HIS A 194 -6.46 16.55 14.56
C HIS A 194 -5.33 17.17 15.40
N ALA A 195 -5.11 18.47 15.22
CA ALA A 195 -4.23 19.28 16.03
C ALA A 195 -4.96 20.60 16.36
N GLY A 196 -5.39 20.74 17.62
CA GLY A 196 -6.31 21.80 18.00
C GLY A 196 -7.65 21.66 17.25
N GLY A 197 -8.17 22.76 16.69
CA GLY A 197 -9.42 22.75 15.92
C GLY A 197 -9.29 22.31 14.46
N LEU A 198 -8.10 21.88 14.01
CA LEU A 198 -7.83 21.58 12.60
C LEU A 198 -7.56 20.09 12.41
N ASN A 199 -8.17 19.50 11.38
CA ASN A 199 -7.83 18.15 10.95
C ASN A 199 -6.38 18.10 10.45
N THR A 200 -5.75 16.97 10.70
CA THR A 200 -4.47 16.56 10.10
C THR A 200 -4.73 15.45 9.08
N ARG A 201 -3.72 15.12 8.28
CA ARG A 201 -3.82 13.99 7.35
C ARG A 201 -3.89 12.69 8.14
N ARG A 202 -4.81 11.80 7.75
CA ARG A 202 -4.77 10.40 8.16
C ARG A 202 -3.51 9.73 7.63
N VAL A 203 -3.24 8.51 8.07
CA VAL A 203 -2.08 7.75 7.63
C VAL A 203 -2.52 6.53 6.84
N ALA A 204 -1.84 6.26 5.74
CA ALA A 204 -2.10 5.12 4.89
C ALA A 204 -1.71 3.82 5.59
N THR A 205 -2.14 2.69 5.04
CA THR A 205 -1.89 1.37 5.64
C THR A 205 -0.42 0.93 5.57
N ARG A 206 0.37 1.53 4.67
CA ARG A 206 1.77 1.19 4.38
C ARG A 206 2.56 2.44 4.00
N ASN A 207 3.84 2.45 4.38
CA ASN A 207 4.77 3.41 3.82
C ASN A 207 4.94 3.16 2.33
N THR A 208 4.92 4.23 1.55
CA THR A 208 5.11 4.22 0.11
C THR A 208 6.47 3.58 -0.26
N PRO A 209 6.48 2.48 -1.07
CA PRO A 209 7.71 1.81 -1.46
C PRO A 209 8.50 2.64 -2.49
N SER A 210 9.78 2.31 -2.66
CA SER A 210 10.60 2.95 -3.69
C SER A 210 10.10 2.61 -5.10
N VAL A 211 9.93 3.61 -5.95
CA VAL A 211 9.72 3.41 -7.41
C VAL A 211 11.02 3.06 -8.16
N ILE A 212 12.18 3.24 -7.52
CA ILE A 212 13.47 2.96 -8.14
C ILE A 212 13.66 1.44 -8.25
N ASN A 213 13.98 0.95 -9.45
CA ASN A 213 14.14 -0.47 -9.76
C ASN A 213 12.91 -1.35 -9.49
N ALA A 214 11.75 -0.76 -9.19
CA ALA A 214 10.55 -1.52 -8.86
C ALA A 214 10.00 -2.34 -10.04
N VAL A 215 10.44 -2.08 -11.27
CA VAL A 215 10.16 -2.93 -12.44
C VAL A 215 10.71 -4.35 -12.31
N PHE A 216 11.70 -4.56 -11.43
CA PHE A 216 12.25 -5.87 -11.11
C PHE A 216 11.50 -6.58 -9.98
N SER A 217 10.56 -5.91 -9.31
CA SER A 217 9.77 -6.49 -8.23
C SER A 217 8.69 -7.41 -8.80
N TYR A 218 8.68 -8.67 -8.39
CA TYR A 218 7.56 -9.57 -8.71
C TYR A 218 6.27 -9.16 -7.99
N ARG A 219 6.37 -8.70 -6.74
CA ARG A 219 5.28 -8.05 -5.99
C ARG A 219 5.82 -6.92 -5.14
N GLY A 220 5.08 -5.80 -5.05
CA GLY A 220 5.48 -4.65 -4.23
C GLY A 220 5.14 -4.80 -2.75
N PHE A 221 4.08 -5.57 -2.41
CA PHE A 221 3.61 -5.70 -1.03
C PHE A 221 3.34 -7.15 -0.62
N TRP A 222 3.53 -7.43 0.67
CA TRP A 222 3.38 -8.76 1.27
C TRP A 222 1.92 -9.20 1.39
N ASP A 223 1.00 -8.24 1.49
CA ASP A 223 -0.45 -8.49 1.47
C ASP A 223 -1.01 -8.74 0.07
N GLY A 224 -0.15 -8.71 -0.96
CA GLY A 224 -0.49 -9.13 -2.31
C GLY A 224 -0.86 -8.01 -3.28
N HIS A 225 -0.83 -6.74 -2.84
CA HIS A 225 -0.89 -5.57 -3.71
C HIS A 225 0.36 -5.43 -4.60
N ALA A 226 0.29 -4.57 -5.62
CA ALA A 226 1.35 -4.39 -6.61
C ALA A 226 1.75 -5.72 -7.25
N ASN A 227 0.76 -6.40 -7.82
CA ASN A 227 0.89 -7.76 -8.35
C ASN A 227 1.61 -7.77 -9.71
N ASN A 228 2.47 -8.76 -9.97
CA ASN A 228 3.13 -8.94 -11.27
C ASN A 228 2.19 -8.94 -12.48
N LEU A 229 0.92 -9.29 -12.25
CA LEU A 229 -0.15 -9.29 -13.25
C LEU A 229 -1.07 -8.10 -13.01
N PHE A 230 -0.84 -6.98 -13.71
CA PHE A 230 -1.74 -5.83 -13.61
C PHE A 230 -3.02 -6.08 -14.40
N ASN A 231 -4.18 -5.86 -13.77
CA ASN A 231 -5.49 -6.14 -14.36
C ASN A 231 -6.16 -4.92 -15.01
N GLY A 232 -5.53 -3.74 -14.97
CA GLY A 232 -6.08 -2.50 -15.52
C GLY A 232 -6.94 -1.68 -14.56
N GLU A 233 -7.24 -2.18 -13.35
CA GLU A 233 -8.25 -1.58 -12.47
C GLU A 233 -7.88 -1.60 -10.99
N THR A 234 -7.35 -2.72 -10.47
CA THR A 234 -7.09 -2.91 -9.04
C THR A 234 -5.70 -3.46 -8.75
N ALA A 235 -5.25 -3.23 -7.52
CA ALA A 235 -3.91 -3.61 -7.07
C ALA A 235 -3.70 -5.10 -6.78
N PHE A 236 -4.74 -5.92 -6.93
CA PHE A 236 -4.69 -7.34 -6.61
C PHE A 236 -4.40 -8.24 -7.83
N GLY A 237 -4.40 -7.67 -9.03
CA GLY A 237 -4.16 -8.41 -10.27
C GLY A 237 -5.21 -9.50 -10.50
N ALA A 238 -4.77 -10.70 -10.86
CA ALA A 238 -5.67 -11.82 -11.19
C ALA A 238 -6.54 -12.35 -10.04
N ARG A 239 -6.33 -11.89 -8.80
CA ARG A 239 -7.17 -12.25 -7.65
C ARG A 239 -8.52 -11.54 -7.65
N ASP A 240 -8.60 -10.41 -8.35
CA ASP A 240 -9.86 -9.74 -8.61
C ASP A 240 -10.42 -10.28 -9.93
N SER A 241 -11.44 -11.14 -9.85
CA SER A 241 -12.05 -11.78 -11.02
C SER A 241 -12.92 -10.83 -11.83
N GLU A 242 -13.39 -9.74 -11.20
CA GLU A 242 -14.31 -8.78 -11.81
C GLU A 242 -13.56 -7.60 -12.45
N ALA A 243 -12.25 -7.52 -12.25
CA ALA A 243 -11.41 -6.47 -12.79
C ALA A 243 -11.23 -6.57 -14.32
N GLY A 244 -11.23 -5.41 -14.97
CA GLY A 244 -10.99 -5.32 -16.41
C GLY A 244 -11.05 -3.89 -16.94
N VAL A 245 -10.60 -3.74 -18.17
CA VAL A 245 -10.63 -2.46 -18.90
C VAL A 245 -11.87 -2.39 -19.79
N TRP A 246 -12.36 -1.18 -20.01
CA TRP A 246 -13.46 -0.96 -20.94
C TRP A 246 -12.92 -0.72 -22.34
N GLU A 247 -13.45 -1.43 -23.32
CA GLU A 247 -13.12 -1.26 -24.73
C GLU A 247 -14.40 -1.12 -25.57
N VAL A 248 -14.30 -0.46 -26.71
CA VAL A 248 -15.39 -0.38 -27.68
C VAL A 248 -15.20 -1.48 -28.71
N ARG A 249 -16.15 -2.41 -28.79
CA ARG A 249 -16.23 -3.46 -29.82
C ARG A 249 -17.55 -3.33 -30.56
N ASP A 250 -17.49 -3.21 -31.88
CA ASP A 250 -18.66 -3.06 -32.76
C ASP A 250 -19.64 -1.97 -32.29
N GLY A 251 -19.09 -0.83 -31.85
CA GLY A 251 -19.86 0.31 -31.35
C GLY A 251 -20.46 0.14 -29.94
N LYS A 252 -20.13 -0.94 -29.23
CA LYS A 252 -20.58 -1.20 -27.85
C LYS A 252 -19.41 -1.19 -26.88
N THR A 253 -19.60 -0.54 -25.73
CA THR A 253 -18.63 -0.59 -24.63
C THR A 253 -18.78 -1.92 -23.89
N VAL A 254 -17.72 -2.71 -23.86
CA VAL A 254 -17.66 -4.01 -23.16
C VAL A 254 -16.51 -3.99 -22.16
N LYS A 255 -16.70 -4.65 -21.01
CA LYS A 255 -15.62 -4.84 -20.04
C LYS A 255 -14.85 -6.09 -20.41
N SER A 256 -13.54 -5.96 -20.51
CA SER A 256 -12.65 -7.04 -20.91
C SER A 256 -11.50 -7.22 -19.96
N ARG A 257 -11.19 -8.49 -19.73
CA ARG A 257 -10.12 -8.88 -18.82
C ARG A 257 -8.77 -8.53 -19.41
N LEU A 258 -7.97 -7.77 -18.66
CA LEU A 258 -6.57 -7.48 -18.96
C LEU A 258 -5.69 -8.15 -17.91
N LEU A 259 -4.53 -8.68 -18.31
CA LEU A 259 -3.50 -9.18 -17.38
C LEU A 259 -2.11 -8.90 -17.95
N LEU A 260 -1.56 -7.72 -17.65
CA LEU A 260 -0.21 -7.33 -18.07
C LEU A 260 0.83 -7.96 -17.16
N LYS A 261 1.72 -8.77 -17.73
CA LYS A 261 2.83 -9.40 -17.01
C LYS A 261 3.96 -8.41 -16.73
N ASN A 262 4.68 -8.63 -15.63
CA ASN A 262 5.80 -7.78 -15.22
C ASN A 262 5.40 -6.32 -15.00
N ALA A 263 4.16 -6.12 -14.54
CA ALA A 263 3.55 -4.80 -14.39
C ALA A 263 3.18 -4.50 -12.94
N SER A 264 3.96 -5.00 -11.97
CA SER A 264 3.74 -4.77 -10.54
C SER A 264 3.70 -3.29 -10.17
N LEU A 265 4.49 -2.46 -10.84
CA LEU A 265 4.49 -1.00 -10.70
C LEU A 265 3.18 -0.32 -11.10
N ALA A 266 2.41 -0.93 -12.00
CA ALA A 266 1.13 -0.42 -12.45
C ALA A 266 -0.06 -0.99 -11.65
N SER A 267 0.19 -2.03 -10.85
CA SER A 267 -0.83 -2.74 -10.08
C SER A 267 -1.12 -2.03 -8.77
#